data_AF-A0AAV5LN76-F1
#
_entry.id   AF-A0AAV5LN76-F1
#
_cell.length_a   1.000
_cell.length_b   1.000
_cell.length_c   1.000
_cell.angle_alpha   90.00
_cell.angle_beta   90.00
_cell.angle_gamma   90.00
#
_symmetry.space_group_name_H-M   'P 1'
#
loop_
_entity.id
_entity.type
_entity.pdbx_description
1 polymer ?
#
loop_
_entity_poly.entity_id
_entity_poly.type
_entity_poly.pdbx_seq_one_letter_code
_entity_poly.pdbx_strand_id
1 'polypeptide(L)'
;MWILQLDREGTVFYSTAPQWINSPINTGDWDWCDHWKQCVWFLPEKGAFISKGQEVLSEAIHTDTSISYNPKILVPRTDTIQDDNKLEDFQLTLPLEGVEIYGDSNWRLSMLTALKNALQGRDSPFCVVADDSIFLTLLAANLSKTSHVISLFPGLRDGGAQYIEAVDLWIGEPYYYGNEGMLPWQNLRFWKERTMLAPILSKDVLIMPCKGMLKACAMFLPALMHSVVNTTLRACGELPAPKVGPCLLFPIWQCGEIKELSEIFTLLEFGCSIKTN
;
A
#
# COMPACT_ATOMS: atom_id res chain seq x y z
N MET A 1 -4.03 -11.42 20.13
CA MET A 1 -3.03 -11.02 21.14
C MET A 1 -2.53 -12.26 21.82
N TRP A 2 -1.25 -12.28 22.20
CA TRP A 2 -0.62 -13.43 22.85
C TRP A 2 0.00 -13.00 24.17
N ILE A 3 -0.08 -13.89 25.16
CA ILE A 3 0.62 -13.77 26.42
C ILE A 3 1.40 -15.07 26.61
N LEU A 4 2.71 -14.97 26.74
CA LEU A 4 3.59 -16.08 27.05
C LEU A 4 3.92 -16.05 28.54
N GLN A 5 3.63 -17.15 29.23
CA GLN A 5 4.15 -17.39 30.56
C GLN A 5 5.54 -17.99 30.42
N LEU A 6 6.56 -17.30 30.95
CA LEU A 6 7.97 -17.67 30.75
C LEU A 6 8.50 -18.60 31.85
N ASP A 7 7.85 -18.62 33.01
CA ASP A 7 8.17 -19.47 34.16
C ASP A 7 7.01 -20.44 34.46
N ARG A 8 7.24 -21.48 35.27
CA ARG A 8 6.18 -22.44 35.62
C ARG A 8 5.24 -21.89 36.68
N GLU A 9 5.75 -20.99 37.50
CA GLU A 9 5.12 -20.39 38.66
C GLU A 9 4.11 -19.30 38.26
N GLY A 10 4.18 -18.80 37.02
CA GLY A 10 3.26 -17.78 36.51
C GLY A 10 3.54 -16.41 37.11
N THR A 11 4.82 -16.08 37.30
CA THR A 11 5.28 -14.79 37.82
C THR A 11 5.93 -13.93 36.74
N VAL A 12 6.36 -14.53 35.62
CA VAL A 12 7.02 -13.83 34.52
C VAL A 12 6.23 -14.05 33.23
N PHE A 13 5.78 -12.95 32.63
CA PHE A 13 5.01 -12.97 31.40
C PHE A 13 5.60 -12.02 30.36
N TYR A 14 5.42 -12.38 29.10
CA TYR A 14 5.61 -11.50 27.96
C TYR A 14 4.28 -11.32 27.23
N SER A 15 3.85 -10.08 27.02
CA SER A 15 2.55 -9.74 26.44
C SER A 15 2.72 -8.95 25.16
N THR A 16 1.96 -9.31 24.12
CA THR A 16 1.86 -8.51 22.88
C THR A 16 0.67 -7.55 22.88
N ALA A 17 0.12 -7.24 24.06
CA ALA A 17 -1.06 -6.38 24.18
C ALA A 17 -0.78 -4.97 23.64
N PRO A 18 -1.69 -4.38 22.84
CA PRO A 18 -1.58 -2.97 22.49
C PRO A 18 -1.80 -2.09 23.73
N GLN A 19 -1.23 -0.89 23.70
CA GLN A 19 -1.18 0.04 24.85
C GLN A 19 -2.55 0.40 25.45
N TRP A 20 -3.62 0.37 24.64
CA TRP A 20 -4.96 0.72 25.08
C TRP A 20 -5.71 -0.42 25.80
N ILE A 21 -5.13 -1.63 25.88
CA ILE A 21 -5.68 -2.73 26.68
C ILE A 21 -5.05 -2.69 28.08
N ASN A 22 -5.88 -2.40 29.09
CA ASN A 22 -5.48 -2.49 30.48
C ASN A 22 -5.25 -3.95 30.87
N SER A 23 -4.00 -4.40 30.87
CA SER A 23 -3.60 -5.72 31.38
C SER A 23 -2.95 -5.58 32.76
N PRO A 24 -3.31 -6.42 33.74
CA PRO A 24 -2.67 -6.43 35.07
C PRO A 24 -1.21 -6.93 35.05
N ILE A 25 -0.72 -7.38 33.90
CA ILE A 25 0.63 -7.95 33.69
C ILE A 25 1.65 -6.85 33.28
N ASN A 26 1.21 -5.60 33.12
CA ASN A 26 2.07 -4.51 32.67
C ASN A 26 2.94 -3.96 33.82
N THR A 27 4.05 -4.62 34.10
CA THR A 27 5.10 -4.15 35.01
C THR A 27 6.40 -3.91 34.23
N GLY A 28 6.51 -2.77 33.56
CA GLY A 28 7.75 -2.36 32.89
C GLY A 28 7.51 -1.19 31.94
N ASP A 29 8.53 -0.36 31.74
CA ASP A 29 8.57 0.61 30.65
C ASP A 29 8.22 -0.12 29.35
N TRP A 30 7.27 0.46 28.60
CA TRP A 30 6.62 -0.18 27.47
C TRP A 30 7.58 -0.29 26.28
N ASP A 31 8.37 -1.35 26.26
CA ASP A 31 9.35 -1.60 25.22
C ASP A 31 8.65 -1.99 23.91
N TRP A 32 8.49 -1.00 23.03
CA TRP A 32 8.09 -1.23 21.65
C TRP A 32 8.97 -2.31 21.01
N CYS A 33 8.36 -3.28 20.31
CA CYS A 33 9.07 -4.39 19.66
C CYS A 33 8.49 -4.66 18.27
N ASP A 34 9.34 -4.64 17.24
CA ASP A 34 8.93 -4.90 15.85
C ASP A 34 8.82 -6.40 15.53
N HIS A 35 9.50 -7.25 16.30
CA HIS A 35 9.58 -8.69 16.01
C HIS A 35 8.29 -9.45 16.37
N TRP A 36 7.50 -8.94 17.32
CA TRP A 36 6.23 -9.51 17.75
C TRP A 36 5.14 -8.44 17.73
N LYS A 37 4.25 -8.53 16.74
CA LYS A 37 3.17 -7.55 16.50
C LYS A 37 1.80 -8.11 16.85
N GLN A 38 0.78 -7.25 16.78
CA GLN A 38 -0.61 -7.65 16.88
C GLN A 38 -1.12 -8.18 15.52
N CYS A 39 -2.15 -9.03 15.57
CA CYS A 39 -2.83 -9.54 14.38
C CYS A 39 -4.23 -8.93 14.28
N VAL A 40 -4.62 -8.56 13.05
CA VAL A 40 -5.98 -8.15 12.71
C VAL A 40 -6.60 -9.24 11.84
N TRP A 41 -7.84 -9.61 12.15
CA TRP A 41 -8.63 -10.56 11.37
C TRP A 41 -9.89 -9.88 10.85
N PHE A 42 -10.15 -10.03 9.56
CA PHE A 42 -11.34 -9.48 8.91
C PHE A 42 -12.47 -10.51 8.95
N LEU A 43 -13.68 -10.04 9.19
CA LEU A 43 -14.86 -10.89 9.05
C LEU A 43 -15.19 -11.03 7.56
N PRO A 44 -15.57 -12.23 7.09
CA PRO A 44 -16.01 -12.43 5.71
C PRO A 44 -17.21 -11.54 5.33
N GLU A 45 -17.38 -11.33 4.03
CA GLU A 45 -18.54 -10.64 3.43
C GLU A 45 -18.73 -9.19 3.93
N LYS A 46 -19.96 -8.81 4.29
CA LYS A 46 -20.33 -7.44 4.68
C LYS A 46 -20.00 -7.10 6.14
N GLY A 47 -19.30 -7.99 6.86
CA GLY A 47 -19.03 -7.85 8.27
C GLY A 47 -20.26 -8.08 9.16
N ALA A 48 -20.18 -7.63 10.42
CA ALA A 48 -21.18 -7.88 11.45
C ALA A 48 -21.67 -6.56 12.07
N PHE A 49 -22.99 -6.32 12.06
CA PHE A 49 -23.58 -5.27 12.90
C PHE A 49 -23.80 -5.82 14.31
N ILE A 50 -23.14 -5.23 15.30
CA ILE A 50 -23.20 -5.65 16.70
C ILE A 50 -23.67 -4.47 17.55
N SER A 51 -24.66 -4.71 18.40
CA SER A 51 -25.15 -3.72 19.36
C SER A 51 -24.48 -3.86 20.73
N LYS A 52 -24.42 -2.76 21.49
CA LYS A 52 -23.91 -2.79 22.87
C LYS A 52 -24.73 -3.79 23.70
N GLY A 53 -24.06 -4.73 24.35
CA GLY A 53 -24.69 -5.77 25.17
C GLY A 53 -25.13 -7.01 24.39
N GLN A 54 -24.97 -7.03 23.07
CA GLN A 54 -25.15 -8.24 22.27
C GLN A 54 -23.95 -9.17 22.47
N GLU A 55 -24.23 -10.45 22.73
CA GLU A 55 -23.20 -11.48 22.77
C GLU A 55 -22.80 -11.89 21.36
N VAL A 56 -21.49 -12.02 21.13
CA VAL A 56 -20.92 -12.46 19.86
C VAL A 56 -20.16 -13.74 20.12
N LEU A 57 -20.60 -14.83 19.50
CA LEU A 57 -19.89 -16.09 19.52
C LEU A 57 -18.83 -16.07 18.42
N SER A 58 -17.58 -16.29 18.79
CA SER A 58 -16.47 -16.44 17.84
C SER A 58 -15.81 -17.79 18.07
N GLU A 59 -15.69 -18.56 17.00
CA GLU A 59 -14.96 -19.83 17.01
C GLU A 59 -13.56 -19.57 16.45
N ALA A 60 -12.53 -19.80 17.28
CA ALA A 60 -11.15 -19.78 16.83
C ALA A 60 -10.78 -21.18 16.30
N ILE A 61 -10.27 -21.24 15.08
CA ILE A 61 -9.82 -22.47 14.43
C ILE A 61 -8.32 -22.34 14.22
N HIS A 62 -7.57 -23.41 14.42
CA HIS A 62 -6.14 -23.40 14.18
C HIS A 62 -5.65 -24.67 13.47
N THR A 63 -4.55 -24.51 12.76
CA THR A 63 -3.70 -25.60 12.25
C THR A 63 -2.39 -25.61 13.05
N ASP A 64 -1.40 -26.35 12.59
CA ASP A 64 -0.05 -26.33 13.17
C ASP A 64 0.65 -24.96 12.99
N THR A 65 0.24 -24.16 12.00
CA THR A 65 0.93 -22.91 11.62
C THR A 65 0.01 -21.71 11.38
N SER A 66 -1.30 -21.86 11.52
CA SER A 66 -2.26 -20.78 11.26
C SER A 66 -3.39 -20.79 12.27
N ILE A 67 -3.96 -19.61 12.52
CA ILE A 67 -5.15 -19.44 13.36
C ILE A 67 -6.09 -18.52 12.62
N SER A 68 -7.35 -18.87 12.51
CA SER A 68 -8.42 -18.08 11.92
C SER A 68 -9.62 -17.97 12.87
N TYR A 69 -10.49 -17.01 12.61
CA TYR A 69 -11.69 -16.78 13.41
C TYR A 69 -12.93 -16.86 12.53
N ASN A 70 -13.91 -17.66 12.94
CA ASN A 70 -15.24 -17.74 12.33
C ASN A 70 -16.26 -17.13 13.29
N PRO A 71 -16.73 -15.88 13.05
CA PRO A 71 -17.80 -15.31 13.86
C PRO A 71 -19.12 -16.05 13.56
N LYS A 72 -19.84 -16.46 14.60
CA LYS A 72 -21.23 -16.91 14.50
C LYS A 72 -22.11 -15.83 15.13
N ILE A 73 -22.69 -14.97 14.28
CA ILE A 73 -23.65 -13.97 14.75
C ILE A 73 -24.99 -14.67 14.96
N LEU A 74 -25.47 -14.73 16.20
CA LEU A 74 -26.84 -15.13 16.51
C LEU A 74 -27.78 -13.99 16.10
N VAL A 75 -28.18 -13.95 14.83
CA VAL A 75 -29.25 -13.04 14.38
C VAL A 75 -30.60 -13.69 14.70
N PRO A 76 -31.54 -13.01 15.40
CA PRO A 76 -32.93 -13.47 15.46
C PRO A 76 -33.47 -13.50 14.02
N ARG A 77 -33.81 -14.70 13.54
CA ARG A 77 -34.36 -14.87 12.19
C ARG A 77 -35.70 -14.15 12.09
N THR A 78 -35.72 -13.04 11.34
CA THR A 78 -36.93 -12.58 10.67
C THR A 78 -36.69 -12.68 9.17
N ASP A 79 -37.28 -13.75 8.62
CA ASP A 79 -37.72 -14.04 7.26
C ASP A 79 -36.99 -13.50 6.01
N THR A 80 -36.66 -14.49 5.16
CA THR A 80 -36.49 -14.47 3.69
C THR A 80 -35.70 -13.33 3.07
N ILE A 81 -34.46 -13.65 2.66
CA ILE A 81 -33.84 -13.02 1.49
C ILE A 81 -33.46 -14.13 0.51
N GLN A 82 -33.96 -13.95 -0.70
CA GLN A 82 -33.82 -14.83 -1.85
C GLN A 82 -32.36 -15.05 -2.23
N ASP A 83 -32.13 -16.25 -2.78
CA ASP A 83 -30.94 -16.72 -3.48
C ASP A 83 -30.52 -15.70 -4.55
N ASP A 84 -29.54 -14.84 -4.22
CA ASP A 84 -28.96 -13.92 -5.17
C ASP A 84 -27.94 -14.71 -6.01
N ASN A 85 -28.20 -14.71 -7.32
CA ASN A 85 -27.48 -15.44 -8.35
C ASN A 85 -25.96 -15.49 -8.10
N LYS A 86 -25.36 -16.67 -8.28
CA LYS A 86 -23.91 -16.87 -8.44
C LYS A 86 -23.40 -16.03 -9.62
N LEU A 87 -23.13 -14.76 -9.39
CA LEU A 87 -22.17 -14.01 -10.17
C LEU A 87 -20.83 -14.72 -9.93
N GLU A 88 -20.11 -15.10 -10.99
CA GLU A 88 -18.73 -15.51 -10.82
C GLU A 88 -17.99 -14.34 -10.16
N ASP A 89 -17.72 -14.50 -8.87
CA ASP A 89 -17.13 -13.47 -8.04
C ASP A 89 -15.66 -13.36 -8.45
N PHE A 90 -15.36 -12.46 -9.39
CA PHE A 90 -13.99 -12.11 -9.73
C PHE A 90 -13.38 -11.38 -8.54
N GLN A 91 -12.89 -12.14 -7.56
CA GLN A 91 -12.21 -11.58 -6.39
C GLN A 91 -10.84 -11.06 -6.81
N LEU A 92 -10.74 -9.73 -6.89
CA LEU A 92 -9.46 -9.06 -7.06
C LEU A 92 -8.65 -9.23 -5.76
N THR A 93 -7.59 -10.05 -5.83
CA THR A 93 -6.68 -10.21 -4.70
C THR A 93 -5.65 -9.08 -4.73
N LEU A 94 -5.73 -8.17 -3.75
CA LEU A 94 -4.76 -7.08 -3.56
C LEU A 94 -4.01 -7.27 -2.25
N PRO A 95 -2.72 -6.87 -2.18
CA PRO A 95 -2.02 -6.71 -0.91
C PRO A 95 -2.67 -5.59 -0.08
N LEU A 96 -2.42 -5.58 1.23
CA LEU A 96 -3.03 -4.63 2.16
C LEU A 96 -2.75 -3.18 1.77
N GLU A 97 -1.54 -2.88 1.30
CA GLU A 97 -1.14 -1.56 0.82
C GLU A 97 -1.97 -1.14 -0.39
N GLY A 98 -2.25 -2.06 -1.31
CA GLY A 98 -3.12 -1.79 -2.47
C GLY A 98 -4.57 -1.54 -2.06
N VAL A 99 -5.08 -2.29 -1.08
CA VAL A 99 -6.43 -2.07 -0.52
C VAL A 99 -6.52 -0.70 0.16
N GLU A 100 -5.50 -0.30 0.92
CA GLU A 100 -5.46 0.99 1.60
C GLU A 100 -5.45 2.16 0.60
N ILE A 101 -4.60 2.10 -0.43
CA ILE A 101 -4.53 3.12 -1.49
C ILE A 101 -5.88 3.28 -2.20
N TYR A 102 -6.50 2.17 -2.62
CA TYR A 102 -7.80 2.22 -3.30
C TYR A 102 -8.96 2.60 -2.36
N GLY A 103 -8.83 2.34 -1.07
CA GLY A 103 -9.76 2.79 -0.04
C GLY A 103 -9.75 4.31 0.18
N ASP A 104 -8.60 4.96 0.00
CA ASP A 104 -8.44 6.41 0.24
C ASP A 104 -9.25 7.26 -0.77
N SER A 105 -10.30 7.90 -0.27
CA SER A 105 -11.18 8.75 -1.07
C SER A 105 -10.53 10.05 -1.56
N ASN A 106 -9.60 10.61 -0.79
CA ASN A 106 -8.88 11.84 -1.15
C ASN A 106 -7.88 11.57 -2.26
N TRP A 107 -7.15 10.46 -2.15
CA TRP A 107 -6.26 9.98 -3.21
C TRP A 107 -7.04 9.70 -4.50
N ARG A 108 -8.15 8.95 -4.42
CA ARG A 108 -9.01 8.67 -5.59
C ARG A 108 -9.56 9.94 -6.23
N LEU A 109 -9.97 10.93 -5.42
CA LEU A 109 -10.46 12.22 -5.92
C LEU A 109 -9.35 13.02 -6.62
N SER A 110 -8.11 12.96 -6.11
CA SER A 110 -6.96 13.59 -6.72
C SER A 110 -6.65 12.98 -8.08
N MET A 111 -6.62 11.65 -8.18
CA MET A 111 -6.42 10.93 -9.44
C MET A 111 -7.54 11.20 -10.45
N LEU A 112 -8.80 11.17 -10.02
CA LEU A 112 -9.97 11.54 -10.83
C LEU A 112 -9.84 12.96 -11.40
N THR A 113 -9.44 13.91 -10.57
CA THR A 113 -9.30 15.31 -10.99
C THR A 113 -8.17 15.48 -11.99
N ALA A 114 -7.00 14.90 -11.72
CA ALA A 114 -5.85 14.95 -12.61
C ALA A 114 -6.17 14.31 -13.98
N LEU A 115 -6.82 13.16 -14.00
CA LEU A 115 -7.17 12.47 -15.24
C LEU A 115 -8.26 13.20 -16.03
N LYS A 116 -9.28 13.77 -15.36
CA LYS A 116 -10.27 14.64 -16.03
C LYS A 116 -9.62 15.82 -16.72
N ASN A 117 -8.67 16.47 -16.07
CA ASN A 117 -7.93 17.59 -16.66
C ASN A 117 -7.07 17.12 -17.84
N ALA A 118 -6.43 15.95 -17.74
CA ALA A 118 -5.62 15.38 -18.81
C ALA A 118 -6.44 15.01 -20.06
N LEU A 119 -7.69 14.56 -19.88
CA LEU A 119 -8.64 14.21 -20.94
C LEU A 119 -9.39 15.42 -21.51
N GLN A 120 -9.38 16.55 -20.82
CA GLN A 120 -10.19 17.72 -21.19
C GLN A 120 -9.82 18.23 -22.59
N GLY A 121 -10.83 18.36 -23.47
CA GLY A 121 -10.66 18.88 -24.83
C GLY A 121 -10.00 17.91 -25.81
N ARG A 122 -9.88 16.63 -25.46
CA ARG A 122 -9.36 15.58 -26.37
C ARG A 122 -10.50 14.76 -26.95
N ASP A 123 -10.50 14.61 -28.27
CA ASP A 123 -11.43 13.74 -28.99
C ASP A 123 -10.82 12.34 -29.16
N SER A 124 -11.37 11.35 -28.44
CA SER A 124 -10.97 9.93 -28.57
C SER A 124 -9.46 9.65 -28.31
N PRO A 125 -8.87 10.12 -27.20
CA PRO A 125 -7.44 10.00 -26.98
C PRO A 125 -6.99 8.54 -26.81
N PHE A 126 -5.77 8.26 -27.25
CA PHE A 126 -5.08 7.00 -26.99
C PHE A 126 -4.25 7.08 -25.70
N CYS A 127 -4.71 6.36 -24.69
CA CYS A 127 -4.16 6.31 -23.34
C CYS A 127 -3.37 5.02 -23.09
N VAL A 128 -2.14 5.16 -22.62
CA VAL A 128 -1.33 4.05 -22.10
C VAL A 128 -1.15 4.21 -20.60
N VAL A 129 -1.57 3.20 -19.85
CA VAL A 129 -1.33 3.09 -18.40
C VAL A 129 0.00 2.36 -18.20
N ALA A 130 1.02 3.09 -17.76
CA ALA A 130 2.41 2.66 -17.67
C ALA A 130 2.82 2.19 -16.27
N ASP A 131 1.95 1.41 -15.65
CA ASP A 131 2.16 0.74 -14.37
C ASP A 131 1.22 -0.48 -14.24
N ASP A 132 1.20 -1.10 -13.06
CA ASP A 132 0.38 -2.30 -12.79
C ASP A 132 -0.98 -1.93 -12.16
N SER A 133 -1.41 -0.67 -12.27
CA SER A 133 -2.65 -0.20 -11.64
C SER A 133 -3.90 -0.62 -12.40
N ILE A 134 -4.88 -1.11 -11.63
CA ILE A 134 -6.21 -1.42 -12.15
C ILE A 134 -7.13 -0.21 -12.01
N PHE A 135 -6.93 0.61 -10.98
CA PHE A 135 -7.77 1.77 -10.71
C PHE A 135 -7.68 2.80 -11.83
N LEU A 136 -6.48 3.25 -12.22
CA LEU A 136 -6.31 4.26 -13.26
C LEU A 136 -6.78 3.78 -14.63
N THR A 137 -6.57 2.50 -14.95
CA THR A 137 -7.11 1.85 -16.15
C THR A 137 -8.63 1.98 -16.20
N LEU A 138 -9.31 1.55 -15.14
CA LEU A 138 -10.78 1.60 -15.07
C LEU A 138 -11.28 3.04 -15.10
N LEU A 139 -10.57 3.94 -14.44
CA LEU A 139 -10.91 5.36 -14.38
C LEU A 139 -10.82 6.02 -15.76
N ALA A 140 -9.76 5.74 -16.53
CA ALA A 140 -9.60 6.25 -17.89
C ALA A 140 -10.72 5.76 -18.81
N ALA A 141 -11.01 4.46 -18.77
CA ALA A 141 -12.07 3.86 -19.57
C ALA A 141 -13.47 4.39 -19.16
N ASN A 142 -13.68 4.68 -17.88
CA ASN A 142 -14.95 5.19 -17.37
C ASN A 142 -15.19 6.67 -17.75
N LEU A 143 -14.15 7.50 -17.65
CA LEU A 143 -14.25 8.95 -17.89
C LEU A 143 -14.51 9.30 -19.36
N SER A 144 -14.05 8.48 -20.29
CA SER A 144 -14.23 8.72 -21.72
C SER A 144 -14.45 7.43 -22.47
N LYS A 145 -15.71 7.21 -22.88
CA LYS A 145 -16.13 6.03 -23.67
C LYS A 145 -15.49 5.97 -25.06
N THR A 146 -14.90 7.08 -25.53
CA THR A 146 -14.22 7.16 -26.82
C THR A 146 -12.71 6.97 -26.67
N SER A 147 -12.16 6.99 -25.46
CA SER A 147 -10.73 6.78 -25.27
C SER A 147 -10.35 5.34 -25.55
N HIS A 148 -9.22 5.15 -26.23
CA HIS A 148 -8.59 3.85 -26.36
C HIS A 148 -7.63 3.70 -25.19
N VAL A 149 -7.86 2.73 -24.30
CA VAL A 149 -7.04 2.54 -23.10
C VAL A 149 -6.33 1.20 -23.20
N ILE A 150 -5.00 1.21 -23.07
CA ILE A 150 -4.20 0.01 -22.89
C ILE A 150 -3.70 -0.03 -21.46
N SER A 151 -4.12 -1.06 -20.72
CA SER A 151 -3.51 -1.45 -19.45
C SER A 151 -2.35 -2.39 -19.71
N LEU A 152 -1.24 -2.16 -19.03
CA LEU A 152 -0.02 -2.96 -19.12
C LEU A 152 0.72 -2.77 -20.47
N PHE A 153 2.03 -2.54 -20.39
CA PHE A 153 2.88 -2.47 -21.56
C PHE A 153 3.70 -3.76 -21.71
N PRO A 154 3.28 -4.75 -22.54
CA PRO A 154 3.94 -6.05 -22.62
C PRO A 154 5.27 -6.05 -23.43
N GLY A 155 5.95 -4.90 -23.50
CA GLY A 155 7.16 -4.70 -24.30
C GLY A 155 6.88 -4.48 -25.79
N LEU A 156 7.78 -3.76 -26.46
CA LEU A 156 7.71 -3.54 -27.90
C LEU A 156 8.12 -4.81 -28.67
N ARG A 157 7.22 -5.37 -29.46
CA ARG A 157 7.56 -6.25 -30.59
C ARG A 157 7.75 -5.41 -31.86
N ASP A 158 8.11 -6.06 -32.96
CA ASP A 158 8.19 -5.39 -34.27
C ASP A 158 6.87 -4.68 -34.59
N GLY A 159 6.94 -3.38 -34.92
CA GLY A 159 5.76 -2.52 -35.15
C GLY A 159 5.19 -1.85 -33.89
N GLY A 160 5.63 -2.24 -32.69
CA GLY A 160 5.19 -1.64 -31.42
C GLY A 160 5.44 -0.13 -31.31
N ALA A 161 6.46 0.38 -32.02
CA ALA A 161 6.86 1.78 -31.96
C ALA A 161 5.77 2.70 -32.52
N GLN A 162 5.05 2.25 -33.55
CA GLN A 162 3.96 3.00 -34.17
C GLN A 162 2.79 3.21 -33.18
N TYR A 163 2.56 2.25 -32.28
CA TYR A 163 1.57 2.43 -31.21
C TYR A 163 2.03 3.48 -30.21
N ILE A 164 3.32 3.48 -29.84
CA ILE A 164 3.87 4.47 -28.88
C ILE A 164 3.88 5.88 -29.47
N GLU A 165 4.19 6.02 -30.77
CA GLU A 165 4.13 7.29 -31.49
C GLU A 165 2.73 7.91 -31.50
N ALA A 166 1.69 7.06 -31.51
CA ALA A 166 0.29 7.48 -31.52
C ALA A 166 -0.28 7.80 -30.11
N VAL A 167 0.49 7.64 -29.04
CA VAL A 167 0.00 7.86 -27.67
C VAL A 167 -0.26 9.35 -27.44
N ASP A 168 -1.49 9.68 -27.06
CA ASP A 168 -1.89 11.02 -26.64
C ASP A 168 -1.63 11.24 -25.14
N LEU A 169 -1.79 10.18 -24.35
CA LEU A 169 -1.75 10.19 -22.89
C LEU A 169 -0.92 9.03 -22.34
N TRP A 170 0.20 9.36 -21.72
CA TRP A 170 1.06 8.42 -21.00
C TRP A 170 0.86 8.61 -19.49
N ILE A 171 0.10 7.71 -18.85
CA ILE A 171 -0.41 7.91 -17.50
C ILE A 171 0.03 6.80 -16.53
N GLY A 172 0.14 7.09 -15.24
CA GLY A 172 0.44 6.11 -14.19
C GLY A 172 0.14 6.64 -12.78
N GLU A 173 -0.16 5.74 -11.86
CA GLU A 173 -0.21 5.93 -10.40
C GLU A 173 1.15 5.78 -9.72
N PRO A 174 2.20 5.53 -10.51
CA PRO A 174 3.28 4.55 -10.26
C PRO A 174 3.03 3.46 -9.20
N TYR A 175 2.06 2.57 -9.43
CA TYR A 175 1.91 1.33 -8.63
C TYR A 175 2.50 0.12 -9.38
N TYR A 176 3.37 -0.64 -8.71
CA TYR A 176 3.99 -1.83 -9.30
C TYR A 176 3.78 -3.03 -8.38
N TYR A 177 3.07 -4.05 -8.88
CA TYR A 177 2.79 -5.25 -8.12
C TYR A 177 4.08 -6.02 -7.84
N GLY A 178 4.27 -6.51 -6.61
CA GLY A 178 5.50 -7.19 -6.19
C GLY A 178 6.61 -6.25 -5.73
N ASN A 179 6.40 -4.92 -5.79
CA ASN A 179 7.28 -3.94 -5.16
C ASN A 179 6.81 -3.54 -3.76
N GLU A 180 5.85 -4.25 -3.17
CA GLU A 180 5.48 -4.04 -1.78
C GLU A 180 6.71 -4.29 -0.89
N GLY A 181 6.97 -3.39 0.06
CA GLY A 181 8.16 -3.51 0.91
C GLY A 181 9.47 -2.99 0.27
N MET A 182 9.43 -2.45 -0.94
CA MET A 182 10.59 -1.82 -1.60
C MET A 182 10.73 -0.33 -1.27
N LEU A 183 11.93 0.22 -1.45
CA LEU A 183 12.20 1.65 -1.23
C LEU A 183 11.40 2.50 -2.22
N PRO A 184 10.90 3.70 -1.83
CA PRO A 184 10.02 4.49 -2.68
C PRO A 184 10.59 4.81 -4.07
N TRP A 185 11.91 4.97 -4.20
CA TRP A 185 12.56 5.25 -5.48
C TRP A 185 12.64 4.04 -6.43
N GLN A 186 12.31 2.82 -5.97
CA GLN A 186 12.16 1.67 -6.87
C GLN A 186 10.88 1.81 -7.73
N ASN A 187 9.90 2.62 -7.29
CA ASN A 187 8.73 2.99 -8.09
C ASN A 187 9.02 4.07 -9.14
N LEU A 188 10.28 4.54 -9.28
CA LEU A 188 10.71 5.39 -10.41
C LEU A 188 10.76 4.65 -11.75
N ARG A 189 10.27 3.40 -11.82
CA ARG A 189 10.08 2.65 -13.05
C ARG A 189 9.27 3.45 -14.08
N PHE A 190 8.24 4.17 -13.67
CA PHE A 190 7.46 5.05 -14.57
C PHE A 190 8.37 6.08 -15.25
N TRP A 191 9.21 6.75 -14.45
CA TRP A 191 10.14 7.75 -14.94
C TRP A 191 11.20 7.14 -15.87
N LYS A 192 11.71 5.94 -15.53
CA LYS A 192 12.67 5.19 -16.36
C LYS A 192 12.06 4.78 -17.70
N GLU A 193 10.90 4.12 -17.71
CA GLU A 193 10.24 3.65 -18.92
C GLU A 193 9.87 4.81 -19.83
N ARG A 194 9.26 5.86 -19.28
CA ARG A 194 8.97 7.09 -20.02
C ARG A 194 10.25 7.71 -20.60
N THR A 195 11.36 7.77 -19.85
CA THR A 195 12.65 8.30 -20.37
C THR A 195 13.17 7.45 -21.52
N MET A 196 13.08 6.13 -21.41
CA MET A 196 13.51 5.21 -22.48
C MET A 196 12.67 5.38 -23.75
N LEU A 197 11.38 5.69 -23.61
CA LEU A 197 10.44 5.86 -24.73
C LEU A 197 10.34 7.30 -25.22
N ALA A 198 10.97 8.27 -24.55
CA ALA A 198 10.96 9.68 -24.94
C ALA A 198 11.35 9.94 -26.41
N PRO A 199 12.29 9.19 -27.05
CA PRO A 199 12.62 9.40 -28.47
C PRO A 199 11.50 9.03 -29.45
N ILE A 200 10.56 8.17 -29.05
CA ILE A 200 9.47 7.68 -29.92
C ILE A 200 8.10 8.23 -29.54
N LEU A 201 7.94 8.76 -28.33
CA LEU A 201 6.71 9.43 -27.92
C LEU A 201 6.50 10.71 -28.75
N SER A 202 5.25 10.99 -29.11
CA SER A 202 4.87 12.26 -29.72
C SER A 202 5.32 13.44 -28.84
N LYS A 203 5.73 14.55 -29.46
CA LYS A 203 6.09 15.78 -28.72
C LYS A 203 4.90 16.39 -27.98
N ASP A 204 3.69 16.10 -28.45
CA ASP A 204 2.43 16.60 -27.88
C ASP A 204 1.82 15.62 -26.86
N VAL A 205 2.51 14.51 -26.55
CA VAL A 205 2.05 13.56 -25.53
C VAL A 205 1.93 14.26 -24.17
N LEU A 206 0.82 14.03 -23.48
CA LEU A 206 0.67 14.47 -22.10
C LEU A 206 1.04 13.33 -21.17
N ILE A 207 1.89 13.65 -20.18
CA ILE A 207 2.43 12.68 -19.23
C ILE A 207 1.90 12.98 -17.83
N MET A 208 1.31 11.97 -17.19
CA MET A 208 0.79 12.02 -15.82
C MET A 208 1.37 10.86 -15.00
N PRO A 209 2.05 11.09 -13.86
CA PRO A 209 2.42 12.39 -13.30
C PRO A 209 3.47 13.11 -14.14
N CYS A 210 3.41 14.45 -14.19
CA CYS A 210 4.34 15.27 -14.97
C CYS A 210 5.68 15.54 -14.26
N LYS A 211 5.72 15.40 -12.93
CA LYS A 211 6.89 15.63 -12.08
C LYS A 211 6.80 14.74 -10.84
N GLY A 212 7.95 14.28 -10.36
CA GLY A 212 8.09 13.68 -9.04
C GLY A 212 9.16 14.36 -8.21
N MET A 213 9.01 14.27 -6.90
CA MET A 213 9.88 14.93 -5.93
C MET A 213 10.21 13.95 -4.79
N LEU A 214 11.49 13.68 -4.59
CA LEU A 214 11.96 12.99 -3.39
C LEU A 214 12.14 14.02 -2.29
N LYS A 215 11.42 13.85 -1.19
CA LYS A 215 11.48 14.73 -0.02
C LYS A 215 12.10 14.02 1.17
N ALA A 216 12.71 14.80 2.06
CA ALA A 216 13.24 14.31 3.32
C ALA A 216 12.92 15.27 4.47
N CYS A 217 12.92 14.72 5.68
CA CYS A 217 12.74 15.43 6.94
C CYS A 217 13.48 14.66 8.04
N ALA A 218 14.08 15.39 8.98
CA ALA A 218 14.61 14.80 10.20
C ALA A 218 13.46 14.49 11.16
N MET A 219 13.41 13.26 11.68
CA MET A 219 12.33 12.78 12.54
C MET A 219 12.88 12.24 13.86
N PHE A 220 12.16 12.46 14.95
CA PHE A 220 12.32 11.73 16.20
C PHE A 220 11.40 10.51 16.17
N LEU A 221 12.01 9.31 16.25
CA LEU A 221 11.35 8.01 16.17
C LEU A 221 11.89 7.10 17.29
N PRO A 222 11.44 7.25 18.55
CA PRO A 222 12.02 6.54 19.69
C PRO A 222 11.93 5.02 19.53
N ALA A 223 10.78 4.52 19.08
CA ALA A 223 10.53 3.11 18.75
C ALA A 223 11.58 2.50 17.79
N LEU A 224 11.89 3.21 16.70
CA LEU A 224 12.81 2.72 15.67
C LEU A 224 14.27 2.72 16.16
N MET A 225 14.63 3.68 17.02
CA MET A 225 15.98 3.77 17.56
C MET A 225 16.36 2.51 18.33
N HIS A 226 15.46 1.92 19.12
CA HIS A 226 15.76 0.68 19.85
C HIS A 226 15.95 -0.55 18.93
N SER A 227 15.23 -0.59 17.80
CA SER A 227 15.28 -1.69 16.81
C SER A 227 16.53 -1.64 15.92
N VAL A 228 16.84 -0.44 15.40
CA VAL A 228 17.94 -0.22 14.46
C VAL A 228 19.28 -0.14 15.20
N VAL A 229 19.31 0.39 16.43
CA VAL A 229 20.53 0.41 17.26
C VAL A 229 20.97 -1.01 17.61
N ASN A 230 20.07 -1.94 17.92
CA ASN A 230 20.50 -3.32 18.21
C ASN A 230 21.11 -4.04 16.99
N THR A 231 20.58 -3.78 15.79
CA THR A 231 21.08 -4.38 14.53
C THR A 231 22.30 -3.65 13.95
N THR A 232 22.45 -2.35 14.22
CA THR A 232 23.53 -1.50 13.66
C THR A 232 24.70 -1.30 14.65
N LEU A 233 24.46 -1.36 15.97
CA LEU A 233 25.45 -1.06 17.03
C LEU A 233 25.92 -2.28 17.86
N ARG A 234 25.97 -3.50 17.28
CA ARG A 234 26.71 -4.64 17.87
C ARG A 234 26.33 -5.01 19.32
N ALA A 235 25.07 -4.85 19.73
CA ALA A 235 24.69 -5.11 21.13
C ALA A 235 24.67 -6.60 21.52
N CYS A 236 24.68 -7.54 20.57
CA CYS A 236 24.65 -8.99 20.83
C CYS A 236 25.72 -9.78 20.04
N GLY A 237 26.97 -9.32 20.07
CA GLY A 237 28.11 -10.05 19.48
C GLY A 237 28.50 -9.56 18.09
N GLU A 238 29.78 -9.74 17.75
CA GLU A 238 30.41 -9.21 16.55
C GLU A 238 29.93 -9.92 15.28
N LEU A 239 28.85 -9.42 14.68
CA LEU A 239 28.52 -9.75 13.29
C LEU A 239 29.09 -8.68 12.33
N PRO A 240 29.54 -9.08 11.13
CA PRO A 240 30.04 -8.14 10.13
C PRO A 240 28.96 -7.15 9.73
N ALA A 241 29.35 -5.91 9.44
CA ALA A 241 28.43 -4.86 9.01
C ALA A 241 27.54 -5.34 7.86
N PRO A 242 26.22 -5.10 7.91
CA PRO A 242 25.31 -5.53 6.86
C PRO A 242 25.73 -4.90 5.52
N LYS A 243 25.68 -5.70 4.45
CA LYS A 243 25.94 -5.25 3.06
C LYS A 243 24.82 -4.36 2.49
N VAL A 244 23.82 -4.01 3.30
CA VAL A 244 22.61 -3.29 2.88
C VAL A 244 22.86 -1.79 3.04
N GLY A 245 22.46 -1.00 2.03
CA GLY A 245 22.59 0.46 2.06
C GLY A 245 21.88 1.10 3.27
N PRO A 246 22.15 2.38 3.60
CA PRO A 246 21.74 3.01 4.85
C PRO A 246 20.22 3.28 4.97
N CYS A 247 19.44 2.92 3.97
CA CYS A 247 18.00 3.21 3.91
C CYS A 247 17.19 1.97 4.25
N LEU A 248 16.40 2.03 5.32
CA LEU A 248 15.44 1.00 5.70
C LEU A 248 14.04 1.48 5.36
N LEU A 249 13.24 0.60 4.74
CA LEU A 249 11.81 0.86 4.60
C LEU A 249 11.14 0.58 5.94
N PHE A 250 10.34 1.52 6.42
CA PHE A 250 9.60 1.36 7.66
C PHE A 250 8.25 2.10 7.57
N PRO A 251 7.12 1.48 7.97
CA PRO A 251 5.83 2.18 8.05
C PRO A 251 5.84 3.14 9.25
N ILE A 252 6.30 4.38 9.03
CA ILE A 252 6.50 5.38 10.09
C ILE A 252 5.23 5.60 10.92
N TRP A 253 4.05 5.51 10.30
CA TRP A 253 2.75 5.66 10.98
C TRP A 253 2.49 4.59 12.06
N GLN A 254 3.19 3.45 12.03
CA GLN A 254 3.12 2.40 13.06
C GLN A 254 4.07 2.63 14.25
N CYS A 255 4.93 3.66 14.21
CA CYS A 255 5.94 3.92 15.24
C CYS A 255 5.37 4.51 16.55
N GLY A 256 4.06 4.76 16.61
CA GLY A 256 3.44 5.42 17.76
C GLY A 256 3.87 6.89 17.84
N GLU A 257 4.70 7.24 18.82
CA GLU A 257 5.19 8.60 18.97
C GLU A 257 6.16 8.95 17.85
N ILE A 258 5.82 10.01 17.09
CA ILE A 258 6.65 10.57 16.04
C ILE A 258 6.67 12.09 16.18
N LYS A 259 7.82 12.72 15.90
CA LYS A 259 7.93 14.19 15.89
C LYS A 259 8.86 14.68 14.80
N GLU A 260 8.41 15.64 14.01
CA GLU A 260 9.24 16.34 13.02
C GLU A 260 10.27 17.22 13.75
N LEU A 261 11.54 17.11 13.34
CA LEU A 261 12.67 17.85 13.90
C LEU A 261 13.23 18.89 12.91
N SER A 262 12.82 18.83 11.65
CA SER A 262 13.19 19.81 10.63
C SER A 262 11.98 20.14 9.75
N GLU A 263 12.11 21.18 8.94
CA GLU A 263 11.22 21.35 7.80
C GLU A 263 11.40 20.20 6.80
N ILE A 264 10.35 19.95 6.01
CA ILE A 264 10.41 19.01 4.88
C ILE A 264 11.09 19.73 3.71
N PHE A 265 12.20 19.16 3.23
CA PHE A 265 12.96 19.71 2.10
C PHE A 265 13.01 18.72 0.93
N THR A 266 13.29 19.25 -0.26
CA THR A 266 13.37 18.46 -1.49
C THR A 266 14.81 18.01 -1.73
N LEU A 267 15.03 16.70 -1.80
CA LEU A 267 16.33 16.10 -2.12
C LEU A 267 16.56 16.01 -3.62
N LEU A 268 15.53 15.61 -4.37
CA LEU A 268 15.61 15.40 -5.80
C LEU A 268 14.28 15.77 -6.45
N GLU A 269 14.38 16.43 -7.60
CA GLU A 269 13.25 16.63 -8.50
C GLU A 269 13.54 15.96 -9.83
N PHE A 270 12.53 15.30 -10.39
CA PHE A 270 12.61 14.73 -11.73
C PHE A 270 11.35 15.09 -12.52
N GLY A 271 11.57 15.72 -13.67
CA GLY A 271 10.52 15.98 -14.65
C GLY A 271 10.24 14.71 -15.46
N CYS A 272 8.96 14.40 -15.62
CA CYS A 272 8.50 13.36 -16.54
C CYS A 272 8.16 13.94 -17.90
N SER A 273 7.78 15.22 -17.99
CA SER A 273 7.50 15.88 -19.28
C SER A 273 8.73 15.86 -20.21
N ILE A 274 8.50 15.63 -21.49
CA ILE A 274 9.53 15.69 -22.53
C ILE A 274 9.90 17.16 -22.72
N LYS A 275 11.18 17.50 -22.55
CA LYS A 275 11.66 18.85 -22.84
C LYS A 275 11.76 19.01 -24.36
N THR A 276 11.09 20.01 -24.91
CA THR A 276 11.34 20.48 -26.26
C THR A 276 12.64 21.29 -26.26
N ASN A 277 13.60 20.89 -27.11
CA ASN A 277 14.77 21.73 -27.43
C ASN A 277 14.33 22.95 -28.25
#